data_AF-A0A346BV84-F1
#
_entry.id   AF-A0A346BV84-F1
#
_cell.length_a   1.000
_cell.length_b   1.000
_cell.length_c   1.000
_cell.angle_alpha   90.00
_cell.angle_beta   90.00
_cell.angle_gamma   90.00
#
_symmetry.space_group_name_H-M   'P 1'
#
loop_
_entity.id
_entity.type
_entity.pdbx_description
1 polymer ?
#
loop_
_entity_poly.entity_id
_entity_poly.type
_entity_poly.pdbx_seq_one_letter_code
_entity_poly.pdbx_strand_id
1 'polypeptide(L)'
;MVPGGSPVADWYQGGGRTRPPPKTLARPDGPQEVEGDRTMTSTTTLPIAMPAEHRERLLRLARQVSFPSGARLFEEGRHADRFWIIRTGTVVLDIRLPGRRNADIESLGHGELLGWSWHFPPYQWHLGAEALSPVRAWEFDAETVLAMGAEHPEFGRAIASWVGQVVADRLQRTRIRLLDLYAPHGSGILP
;
A
#
# COMPACT_ATOMS: atom_id res chain seq x y z
N MET A 1 -52.13 -40.48 -1.94
CA MET A 1 -52.82 -39.78 -0.83
C MET A 1 -52.17 -38.40 -0.70
N VAL A 2 -52.81 -37.42 -1.33
CA VAL A 2 -52.51 -35.97 -1.39
C VAL A 2 -53.82 -35.29 -0.91
N PRO A 3 -53.85 -34.03 -0.46
CA PRO A 3 -54.33 -33.65 0.87
C PRO A 3 -55.69 -32.95 0.77
N GLY A 4 -56.31 -32.66 1.90
CA GLY A 4 -57.56 -31.90 1.95
C GLY A 4 -57.49 -30.86 3.06
N GLY A 5 -56.95 -29.69 2.74
CA GLY A 5 -57.13 -28.48 3.52
C GLY A 5 -58.17 -27.58 2.85
N SER A 6 -59.20 -27.21 3.59
CA SER A 6 -59.93 -25.93 3.52
C SER A 6 -60.83 -25.84 4.75
N PRO A 7 -61.09 -24.65 5.33
CA PRO A 7 -62.15 -23.82 4.74
C PRO A 7 -61.94 -22.28 4.80
N VAL A 8 -62.43 -21.62 3.74
CA VAL A 8 -63.38 -20.48 3.71
C VAL A 8 -63.02 -19.17 4.43
N ALA A 9 -62.82 -18.07 3.69
CA ALA A 9 -63.84 -17.04 3.44
C ALA A 9 -63.27 -15.79 2.72
N ASP A 10 -63.95 -15.41 1.63
CA ASP A 10 -63.85 -14.14 0.91
C ASP A 10 -64.28 -12.93 1.74
N TRP A 11 -63.62 -11.78 1.53
CA TRP A 11 -64.27 -10.47 1.44
C TRP A 11 -63.48 -9.54 0.51
N TYR A 12 -64.02 -9.30 -0.68
CA TYR A 12 -63.70 -8.14 -1.52
C TYR A 12 -64.43 -6.91 -0.97
N GLN A 13 -63.72 -5.79 -0.70
CA GLN A 13 -64.23 -4.44 -0.99
C GLN A 13 -63.10 -3.41 -1.23
N GLY A 14 -63.14 -2.85 -2.44
CA GLY A 14 -62.94 -1.46 -2.86
C GLY A 14 -62.08 -0.48 -2.04
N GLY A 15 -61.13 0.16 -2.74
CA GLY A 15 -60.51 1.40 -2.28
C GLY A 15 -59.45 1.92 -3.25
N GLY A 16 -59.87 2.61 -4.31
CA GLY A 16 -58.95 3.34 -5.19
C GLY A 16 -58.21 4.45 -4.44
N ARG A 17 -56.88 4.43 -4.49
CA ARG A 17 -56.03 5.56 -4.09
C ARG A 17 -55.10 5.92 -5.25
N THR A 18 -55.18 7.18 -5.62
CA THR A 18 -54.41 7.85 -6.66
C THR A 18 -52.90 7.80 -6.36
N ARG A 19 -52.12 7.50 -7.40
CA ARG A 19 -50.67 7.37 -7.37
C ARG A 19 -50.05 8.78 -7.47
N PRO A 20 -49.15 9.21 -6.56
CA PRO A 20 -48.48 10.50 -6.71
C PRO A 20 -47.48 10.47 -7.87
N PRO A 21 -47.22 11.61 -8.54
CA PRO A 21 -46.30 11.68 -9.67
C PRO A 21 -44.83 11.44 -9.23
N PRO A 22 -43.96 10.98 -10.15
CA PRO A 22 -42.56 10.69 -9.83
C PRO A 22 -41.81 11.98 -9.47
N LYS A 23 -41.06 11.93 -8.37
CA LYS A 23 -40.11 12.99 -8.00
C LYS A 23 -38.96 12.98 -9.01
N THR A 24 -38.81 14.06 -9.77
CA THR A 24 -37.60 14.35 -10.55
C THR A 24 -36.40 14.36 -9.60
N LEU A 25 -35.53 13.35 -9.71
CA LEU A 25 -34.26 13.33 -9.02
C LEU A 25 -33.35 14.36 -9.71
N ALA A 26 -33.07 15.47 -9.03
CA ALA A 26 -32.03 16.39 -9.45
C ALA A 26 -30.69 15.63 -9.50
N ARG A 27 -29.98 15.75 -10.61
CA ARG A 27 -28.58 15.31 -10.73
C ARG A 27 -27.75 16.11 -9.71
N PRO A 28 -27.01 15.46 -8.79
CA PRO A 28 -25.90 16.13 -8.15
C PRO A 28 -24.73 16.18 -9.15
N ASP A 29 -24.56 17.34 -9.79
CA ASP A 29 -23.28 17.72 -10.39
C ASP A 29 -22.36 18.16 -9.24
N GLY A 30 -21.32 17.38 -8.95
CA GLY A 30 -20.26 17.71 -7.99
C GLY A 30 -19.22 16.60 -7.97
N PRO A 31 -17.90 16.91 -8.07
CA PRO A 31 -16.87 15.89 -8.00
C PRO A 31 -16.95 15.18 -6.65
N GLN A 32 -17.05 13.86 -6.73
CA GLN A 32 -17.06 12.94 -5.61
C GLN A 32 -15.71 13.07 -4.89
N GLU A 33 -15.70 13.75 -3.75
CA GLU A 33 -14.60 13.70 -2.79
C GLU A 33 -14.34 12.23 -2.47
N VAL A 34 -13.21 11.72 -2.95
CA VAL A 34 -12.66 10.42 -2.59
C VAL A 34 -12.12 10.51 -1.17
N GLU A 35 -13.05 10.51 -0.21
CA GLU A 35 -12.77 10.26 1.20
C GLU A 35 -12.35 8.79 1.34
N GLY A 36 -11.05 8.58 1.52
CA GLY A 36 -10.48 7.24 1.63
C GLY A 36 -8.99 7.23 1.94
N ASP A 37 -8.47 8.21 2.68
CA ASP A 37 -7.13 8.09 3.29
C ASP A 37 -7.21 7.16 4.50
N ARG A 38 -7.45 5.88 4.23
CA ARG A 38 -7.10 4.83 5.17
C ARG A 38 -5.63 4.54 4.91
N THR A 39 -4.74 5.26 5.60
CA THR A 39 -3.39 4.78 5.90
C THR A 39 -3.51 3.39 6.50
N MET A 40 -3.45 2.36 5.64
CA MET A 40 -3.38 0.98 6.05
C MET A 40 -2.00 0.81 6.66
N THR A 41 -1.92 0.80 7.98
CA THR A 41 -0.65 0.67 8.68
C THR A 41 -0.03 -0.67 8.30
N SER A 42 1.00 -0.63 7.47
CA SER A 42 1.74 -1.81 7.02
C SER A 42 2.27 -2.56 8.24
N THR A 43 2.01 -3.87 8.34
CA THR A 43 2.50 -4.72 9.45
C THR A 43 4.04 -4.74 9.53
N THR A 44 4.70 -4.24 8.49
CA THR A 44 6.14 -4.17 8.29
C THR A 44 6.79 -2.89 8.80
N THR A 45 6.00 -2.00 9.43
CA THR A 45 6.50 -0.76 10.02
C THR A 45 7.51 -1.06 11.14
N LEU A 46 8.60 -0.31 11.21
CA LEU A 46 9.72 -0.51 12.14
C LEU A 46 9.33 -0.83 13.61
N PRO A 47 8.32 -0.19 14.22
CA PRO A 47 7.92 -0.48 15.61
C PRO A 47 7.34 -1.88 15.80
N ILE A 48 6.70 -2.44 14.76
CA ILE A 48 6.03 -3.75 14.80
C ILE A 48 7.02 -4.88 14.53
N ALA A 49 8.00 -4.63 13.66
CA ALA A 49 8.86 -5.68 13.14
C ALA A 49 10.06 -6.07 14.02
N MET A 50 10.46 -5.23 15.00
CA MET A 50 11.71 -5.44 15.75
C MET A 50 11.59 -5.11 17.25
N PRO A 51 12.27 -5.88 18.14
CA PRO A 51 12.41 -5.53 19.56
C PRO A 51 12.96 -4.11 19.77
N ALA A 52 12.55 -3.47 20.87
CA ALA A 52 12.91 -2.09 21.17
C ALA A 52 14.42 -1.83 21.19
N GLU A 53 15.20 -2.74 21.78
CA GLU A 53 16.66 -2.61 21.84
C GLU A 53 17.31 -2.58 20.45
N HIS A 54 16.91 -3.49 19.56
CA HIS A 54 17.42 -3.54 18.19
C HIS A 54 16.99 -2.31 17.39
N ARG A 55 15.76 -1.84 17.58
CA ARG A 55 15.27 -0.61 16.96
C ARG A 55 16.08 0.60 17.41
N GLU A 56 16.33 0.76 18.70
CA GLU A 56 17.17 1.84 19.22
C GLU A 56 18.60 1.75 18.68
N ARG A 57 19.14 0.55 18.57
CA ARG A 57 20.46 0.32 17.97
C ARG A 57 20.52 0.74 16.51
N LEU A 58 19.52 0.37 15.71
CA LEU A 58 19.41 0.83 14.32
C LEU A 58 19.30 2.36 14.27
N LEU A 59 18.41 2.95 15.07
CA LEU A 59 18.17 4.40 15.06
C LEU A 59 19.40 5.23 15.45
N ARG A 60 20.37 4.68 16.17
CA ARG A 60 21.66 5.36 16.42
C ARG A 60 22.52 5.53 15.16
N LEU A 61 22.30 4.71 14.13
CA LEU A 61 22.95 4.84 12.82
C LEU A 61 22.19 5.79 11.87
N ALA A 62 21.02 6.28 12.28
CA ALA A 62 20.16 7.08 11.41
C ALA A 62 20.71 8.49 11.18
N ARG A 63 20.75 8.90 9.92
CA ARG A 63 20.91 10.30 9.52
C ARG A 63 19.57 10.89 9.15
N GLN A 64 19.22 12.06 9.68
CA GLN A 64 17.98 12.74 9.26
C GLN A 64 18.19 13.39 7.88
N VAL A 65 17.26 13.13 6.96
CA VAL A 65 17.26 13.69 5.61
C VAL A 65 15.88 14.19 5.22
N SER A 66 15.84 15.12 4.27
CA SER A 66 14.61 15.65 3.70
C SER A 66 14.70 15.78 2.20
N PHE A 67 13.60 15.48 1.51
CA PHE A 67 13.48 15.56 0.06
C PHE A 67 12.27 16.44 -0.30
N PRO A 68 12.41 17.40 -1.23
CA PRO A 68 11.26 18.14 -1.74
C PRO A 68 10.36 17.22 -2.60
N SER A 69 9.11 17.63 -2.83
CA SER A 69 8.23 16.96 -3.80
C SER A 69 8.87 16.98 -5.21
N GLY A 70 8.69 15.90 -5.95
CA GLY A 70 9.32 15.64 -7.26
C GLY A 70 10.78 15.20 -7.20
N ALA A 71 11.39 15.11 -6.00
CA ALA A 71 12.78 14.65 -5.91
C ALA A 71 12.90 13.15 -6.22
N ARG A 72 13.82 12.80 -7.11
CA ARG A 72 14.25 11.42 -7.38
C ARG A 72 15.22 10.98 -6.29
N LEU A 73 14.86 9.98 -5.49
CA LEU A 73 15.69 9.47 -4.39
C LEU A 73 16.74 8.49 -4.94
N PHE A 74 16.32 7.59 -5.83
CA PHE A 74 17.20 6.68 -6.54
C PHE A 74 16.55 6.16 -7.83
N GLU A 75 17.39 5.60 -8.69
CA GLU A 75 16.98 5.04 -9.98
C GLU A 75 17.15 3.52 -10.00
N GLU A 76 16.20 2.85 -10.65
CA GLU A 76 16.26 1.43 -10.99
C GLU A 76 17.59 1.06 -11.68
N GLY A 77 18.15 -0.10 -11.31
CA GLY A 77 19.39 -0.65 -11.87
C GLY A 77 20.68 -0.01 -11.34
N ARG A 78 20.61 1.05 -10.53
CA ARG A 78 21.79 1.61 -9.85
C ARG A 78 22.13 0.80 -8.60
N HIS A 79 23.37 0.96 -8.12
CA HIS A 79 23.83 0.30 -6.90
C HIS A 79 23.01 0.72 -5.67
N ALA A 80 22.68 -0.26 -4.84
CA ALA A 80 21.88 -0.13 -3.64
C ALA A 80 22.74 -0.18 -2.37
N ASP A 81 23.08 0.99 -1.84
CA ASP A 81 23.98 1.18 -0.70
C ASP A 81 23.33 1.86 0.51
N ARG A 82 22.06 2.28 0.41
CA ARG A 82 21.36 3.05 1.43
C ARG A 82 19.91 2.65 1.56
N PHE A 83 19.32 2.86 2.71
CA PHE A 83 17.87 2.71 2.86
C PHE A 83 17.31 3.78 3.76
N TRP A 84 15.99 3.88 3.73
CA TRP A 84 15.28 4.91 4.47
C TRP A 84 14.09 4.36 5.21
N ILE A 85 13.74 5.02 6.30
CA ILE A 85 12.47 4.85 6.97
C ILE A 85 11.75 6.19 6.92
N ILE A 86 10.61 6.23 6.25
CA ILE A 86 9.86 7.46 6.03
C ILE A 86 9.27 7.92 7.36
N ARG A 87 9.42 9.20 7.69
CA ARG A 87 8.83 9.81 8.89
C ARG A 87 7.60 10.64 8.56
N THR A 88 7.62 11.33 7.42
CA THR A 88 6.48 12.10 6.91
C THR A 88 6.54 12.16 5.40
N GLY A 89 5.39 12.37 4.76
CA GLY A 89 5.26 12.46 3.32
C GLY A 89 5.08 11.09 2.65
N THR A 90 5.10 11.11 1.33
CA THR A 90 4.80 9.96 0.48
C THR A 90 5.87 9.82 -0.59
N VAL A 91 6.39 8.60 -0.75
CA VAL A 91 7.33 8.23 -1.82
C VAL A 91 6.63 7.23 -2.71
N VAL A 92 6.67 7.42 -4.03
CA VAL A 92 6.23 6.41 -4.99
C VAL A 92 7.42 5.58 -5.44
N LEU A 93 7.21 4.28 -5.56
CA LEU A 93 8.10 3.36 -6.25
C LEU A 93 7.61 3.20 -7.68
N ASP A 94 8.53 3.28 -8.63
CA ASP A 94 8.20 3.23 -10.05
C ASP A 94 9.17 2.36 -10.85
N ILE A 95 8.71 1.88 -12.01
CA ILE A 95 9.54 1.20 -13.01
C ILE A 95 9.72 2.12 -14.21
N ARG A 96 10.95 2.16 -14.73
CA ARG A 96 11.25 2.92 -15.95
C ARG A 96 10.67 2.21 -17.17
N LEU A 97 9.83 2.93 -17.93
CA LEU A 97 9.28 2.44 -19.20
C LEU A 97 9.91 3.18 -20.38
N PRO A 98 10.58 2.50 -21.33
CA PRO A 98 11.15 3.14 -22.51
C PRO A 98 10.09 3.91 -23.31
N GLY A 99 10.34 5.21 -23.55
CA GLY A 99 9.46 6.08 -24.34
C GLY A 99 8.12 6.43 -23.69
N ARG A 100 7.94 6.17 -22.38
CA ARG A 100 6.72 6.48 -21.63
C ARG A 100 7.07 7.08 -20.26
N ARG A 101 6.06 7.67 -19.59
CA ARG A 101 6.19 8.01 -18.16
C ARG A 101 6.43 6.72 -17.36
N ASN A 102 7.25 6.80 -16.32
CA ASN A 102 7.44 5.70 -15.38
C ASN A 102 6.09 5.24 -14.82
N ALA A 103 5.97 3.93 -14.60
CA ALA A 103 4.77 3.31 -14.06
C ALA A 103 4.86 3.20 -12.55
N ASP A 104 3.88 3.79 -11.86
CA ASP A 104 3.79 3.83 -10.40
C ASP A 104 3.35 2.45 -9.86
N ILE A 105 4.24 1.76 -9.14
CA ILE A 105 4.04 0.39 -8.64
C ILE A 105 3.43 0.38 -7.24
N GLU A 106 3.91 1.23 -6.34
CA GLU A 106 3.45 1.28 -4.95
C GLU A 106 3.76 2.66 -4.35
N SER A 107 2.92 3.14 -3.43
CA SER A 107 3.19 4.33 -2.63
C SER A 107 3.55 3.92 -1.21
N LEU A 108 4.61 4.53 -0.68
CA LEU A 108 5.11 4.34 0.67
C LEU A 108 4.89 5.59 1.51
N GLY A 109 4.44 5.40 2.74
CA GLY A 109 4.16 6.44 3.72
C GLY A 109 4.90 6.25 5.05
N HIS A 110 4.35 6.84 6.10
CA HIS A 110 4.96 6.88 7.43
C HIS A 110 5.36 5.49 7.96
N GLY A 111 6.61 5.39 8.39
CA GLY A 111 7.22 4.24 9.05
C GLY A 111 7.56 3.06 8.14
N GLU A 112 7.30 3.17 6.84
CA GLU A 112 7.64 2.14 5.86
C GLU A 112 9.12 2.21 5.43
N LEU A 113 9.68 1.04 5.15
CA LEU A 113 11.06 0.87 4.67
C LEU A 113 11.16 1.20 3.19
N LEU A 114 11.87 2.26 2.82
CA LEU A 114 12.22 2.54 1.44
C LEU A 114 13.61 1.98 1.12
N GLY A 115 13.73 1.33 -0.04
CA GLY A 115 14.99 0.76 -0.52
C GLY A 115 15.36 -0.52 0.24
N TRP A 116 14.72 -1.65 -0.05
CA TRP A 116 15.06 -2.96 0.56
C TRP A 116 16.16 -3.70 -0.22
N SER A 117 16.50 -3.24 -1.43
CA SER A 117 17.34 -3.96 -2.37
C SER A 117 18.82 -4.07 -1.99
N TRP A 118 19.29 -3.28 -1.03
CA TRP A 118 20.65 -3.38 -0.48
C TRP A 118 20.89 -4.69 0.29
N HIS A 119 19.84 -5.38 0.74
CA HIS A 119 19.98 -6.57 1.57
C HIS A 119 20.22 -7.84 0.75
N PHE A 120 19.87 -7.83 -0.54
CA PHE A 120 19.92 -9.01 -1.41
C PHE A 120 20.81 -8.75 -2.63
N PRO A 121 21.73 -9.66 -2.98
CA PRO A 121 22.43 -9.61 -4.26
C PRO A 121 21.43 -9.48 -5.43
N PRO A 122 21.73 -8.69 -6.47
CA PRO A 122 23.02 -8.08 -6.80
C PRO A 122 23.26 -6.69 -6.17
N TYR A 123 22.52 -6.30 -5.13
CA TYR A 123 22.62 -4.98 -4.49
C TYR A 123 22.38 -3.85 -5.50
N GLN A 124 21.28 -3.98 -6.26
CA GLN A 124 20.82 -3.00 -7.23
C GLN A 124 19.37 -2.63 -6.94
N TRP A 125 19.01 -1.37 -7.15
CA TRP A 125 17.62 -0.93 -7.01
C TRP A 125 16.73 -1.65 -8.01
N HIS A 126 15.78 -2.44 -7.50
CA HIS A 126 14.80 -3.14 -8.35
C HIS A 126 13.70 -2.20 -8.89
N LEU A 127 13.55 -1.03 -8.27
CA LEU A 127 12.58 0.01 -8.62
C LEU A 127 13.25 1.37 -8.49
N GLY A 128 12.75 2.39 -9.19
CA GLY A 128 13.03 3.79 -8.88
C GLY A 128 12.19 4.28 -7.70
N ALA A 129 12.58 5.43 -7.14
CA ALA A 129 11.78 6.09 -6.10
C ALA A 129 11.73 7.61 -6.26
N GLU A 130 10.54 8.19 -6.14
CA GLU A 130 10.30 9.63 -6.25
C GLU A 130 9.42 10.15 -5.11
N ALA A 131 9.75 11.30 -4.54
CA ALA A 131 8.95 11.93 -3.50
C ALA A 131 7.69 12.58 -4.12
N LEU A 132 6.49 12.09 -3.79
CA LEU A 132 5.24 12.70 -4.24
C LEU A 132 4.89 13.97 -3.44
N SER A 133 5.26 14.00 -2.17
CA SER A 133 5.12 15.17 -1.27
C SER A 133 6.47 15.47 -0.60
N PRO A 134 6.63 16.57 0.15
CA PRO A 134 7.83 16.79 0.93
C PRO A 134 8.05 15.63 1.93
N VAL A 135 9.17 14.92 1.79
CA VAL A 135 9.49 13.73 2.58
C VAL A 135 10.55 14.06 3.63
N ARG A 136 10.34 13.58 4.85
CA ARG A 136 11.37 13.50 5.89
C ARG A 136 11.61 12.03 6.20
N ALA A 137 12.86 11.62 6.31
CA ALA A 137 13.21 10.23 6.55
C ALA A 137 14.44 10.09 7.46
N TRP A 138 14.57 8.91 8.06
CA TRP A 138 15.85 8.43 8.56
C TRP A 138 16.54 7.69 7.43
N GLU A 139 17.74 8.10 7.05
CA GLU A 139 18.62 7.41 6.13
C GLU A 139 19.63 6.55 6.89
N PHE A 140 19.95 5.40 6.33
CA PHE A 140 20.93 4.46 6.85
C PHE A 140 21.89 4.07 5.74
N ASP A 141 23.17 3.98 6.10
CA ASP A 141 24.20 3.36 5.28
C ASP A 141 24.10 1.83 5.40
N ALA A 142 23.92 1.13 4.28
CA ALA A 142 23.65 -0.31 4.28
C ALA A 142 24.87 -1.12 4.75
N GLU A 143 26.07 -0.72 4.34
CA GLU A 143 27.33 -1.39 4.72
C GLU A 143 27.54 -1.34 6.23
N THR A 144 27.34 -0.16 6.83
CA THR A 144 27.43 0.05 8.28
C THR A 144 26.44 -0.82 9.05
N VAL A 145 25.19 -0.91 8.57
CA VAL A 145 24.15 -1.75 9.21
C VAL A 145 24.48 -3.24 9.08
N LEU A 146 25.00 -3.67 7.92
CA LEU A 146 25.44 -5.05 7.70
C LEU A 146 26.64 -5.42 8.57
N ALA A 147 27.64 -4.55 8.67
CA ALA A 147 28.80 -4.75 9.53
C ALA A 147 28.38 -4.91 11.00
N MET A 148 27.51 -4.03 11.49
CA MET A 148 26.95 -4.14 12.84
C MET A 148 26.14 -5.43 13.04
N GLY A 149 25.44 -5.90 12.00
CA GLY A 149 24.76 -7.19 12.00
C GLY A 149 25.70 -8.39 12.10
N ALA A 150 26.88 -8.31 11.48
CA ALA A 150 27.91 -9.33 11.57
C ALA A 150 28.54 -9.39 12.98
N GLU A 151 28.74 -8.23 13.62
CA GLU A 151 29.24 -8.14 15.00
C GLU A 151 28.20 -8.60 16.04
N HIS A 152 26.91 -8.39 15.75
CA HIS A 152 25.80 -8.73 16.65
C HIS A 152 24.77 -9.61 15.94
N PRO A 153 24.93 -10.95 15.98
CA PRO A 153 24.11 -11.86 15.18
C PRO A 153 22.59 -11.76 15.43
N GLU A 154 22.16 -11.46 16.65
CA GLU A 154 20.73 -11.24 16.95
C GLU A 154 20.16 -10.01 16.25
N PHE A 155 20.93 -8.92 16.25
CA PHE A 155 20.58 -7.71 15.51
C PHE A 155 20.52 -7.98 14.00
N GLY A 156 21.54 -8.66 13.46
CA GLY A 156 21.56 -9.06 12.05
C GLY A 156 20.34 -9.90 11.65
N ARG A 157 19.96 -10.88 12.47
CA ARG A 157 18.74 -11.70 12.25
C ARG A 157 17.45 -10.89 12.33
N ALA A 158 17.37 -9.93 13.24
CA ALA A 158 16.20 -9.06 13.36
C ALA A 158 16.04 -8.17 12.12
N ILE A 159 17.14 -7.59 11.63
CA ILE A 159 17.15 -6.80 10.38
C ILE A 159 16.74 -7.65 9.18
N ALA A 160 17.34 -8.84 9.01
CA ALA A 160 17.00 -9.74 7.90
C ALA A 160 15.52 -10.16 7.94
N SER A 161 15.00 -10.49 9.12
CA SER A 161 13.58 -10.81 9.32
C SER A 161 12.67 -9.65 8.95
N TRP A 162 13.00 -8.43 9.40
CA TRP A 162 12.23 -7.24 9.09
C TRP A 162 12.21 -6.94 7.58
N VAL A 163 13.37 -6.95 6.93
CA VAL A 163 13.47 -6.74 5.48
C VAL A 163 12.68 -7.83 4.73
N GLY A 164 12.79 -9.10 5.16
CA GLY A 164 12.02 -10.20 4.59
C GLY A 164 10.51 -10.01 4.69
N GLN A 165 10.01 -9.54 5.84
CA GLN A 165 8.59 -9.21 6.01
C GLN A 165 8.15 -8.07 5.08
N VAL A 166 8.96 -7.02 4.91
CA VAL A 166 8.70 -5.92 3.96
C VAL A 166 8.54 -6.47 2.55
N VAL A 167 9.47 -7.33 2.10
CA VAL A 167 9.40 -7.93 0.76
C VAL A 167 8.15 -8.80 0.60
N ALA A 168 7.83 -9.64 1.58
CA ALA A 168 6.65 -10.49 1.55
C ALA A 168 5.33 -9.70 1.47
N ASP A 169 5.20 -8.64 2.27
CA ASP A 169 4.04 -7.74 2.26
C ASP A 169 3.88 -7.05 0.90
N ARG A 170 4.96 -6.50 0.35
CA ARG A 170 4.94 -5.86 -0.97
C ARG A 170 4.60 -6.80 -2.10
N LEU A 171 5.13 -8.02 -2.06
CA LEU A 171 4.77 -9.05 -3.03
C LEU A 171 3.28 -9.37 -2.95
N GLN A 172 2.74 -9.51 -1.74
CA GLN A 172 1.33 -9.79 -1.54
C GLN A 172 0.44 -8.65 -2.04
N ARG A 173 0.78 -7.39 -1.74
CA ARG A 173 0.07 -6.20 -2.25
C ARG A 173 0.09 -6.13 -3.77
N THR A 174 1.26 -6.37 -4.37
CA THR A 174 1.43 -6.37 -5.82
C THR A 174 0.57 -7.46 -6.45
N ARG A 175 0.53 -8.66 -5.87
CA ARG A 175 -0.29 -9.78 -6.34
C ARG A 175 -1.79 -9.45 -6.31
N ILE A 176 -2.28 -8.85 -5.22
CA ILE A 176 -3.68 -8.43 -5.11
C ILE A 176 -4.00 -7.38 -6.17
N ARG A 177 -3.15 -6.34 -6.31
CA ARG A 177 -3.35 -5.28 -7.31
C ARG A 177 -3.37 -5.83 -8.74
N LEU A 178 -2.52 -6.81 -9.05
CA LEU A 178 -2.54 -7.48 -10.35
C LEU A 178 -3.84 -8.26 -10.56
N LEU A 179 -4.33 -8.98 -9.54
CA LEU A 179 -5.61 -9.68 -9.65
C LEU A 179 -6.77 -8.71 -9.86
N ASP A 180 -6.79 -7.55 -9.19
CA ASP A 180 -7.83 -6.53 -9.40
C ASP A 180 -7.79 -5.96 -10.83
N LEU A 181 -6.61 -5.80 -11.43
CA LEU A 181 -6.44 -5.35 -12.81
C LEU A 181 -6.92 -6.37 -13.84
N TYR A 182 -6.88 -7.67 -13.53
CA TYR A 182 -7.27 -8.75 -14.44
C TYR A 182 -8.56 -9.47 -14.06
N ALA A 183 -9.21 -9.10 -12.95
CA ALA A 183 -10.53 -9.58 -12.60
C ALA A 183 -11.49 -9.13 -13.72
N PRO A 184 -12.21 -10.06 -14.37
CA PRO A 184 -13.27 -9.67 -15.29
C PRO A 184 -14.24 -8.83 -14.47
N HIS A 185 -14.30 -7.54 -14.77
CA HIS A 185 -15.39 -6.73 -14.27
C HIS A 185 -16.62 -7.45 -14.80
N GLY A 186 -17.43 -8.00 -13.91
CA GLY A 186 -18.65 -8.70 -14.26
C GLY A 186 -19.55 -7.72 -14.99
N SER A 187 -19.41 -7.64 -16.31
CA SER A 187 -20.41 -7.15 -17.23
C SER A 187 -21.55 -8.16 -17.19
N GLY A 188 -22.36 -8.02 -16.15
CA GLY A 188 -23.61 -8.72 -15.93
C GLY A 188 -24.72 -7.71 -15.72
N ILE A 189 -24.88 -6.77 -16.67
CA ILE A 189 -26.23 -6.27 -16.98
C ILE A 189 -26.73 -7.19 -18.08
N LEU A 190 -27.71 -8.01 -17.76
CA LEU A 190 -28.51 -8.80 -18.69
C LEU A 190 -29.85 -9.12 -17.99
N PRO A 191 -30.93 -9.28 -18.75
CA PRO A 191 -31.86 -8.23 -19.15
C PRO A 191 -33.21 -8.31 -18.43
#